data_AF-A0A940IKE2-F1
#
_entry.id   AF-A0A940IKE2-F1
#
_cell.length_a   1.000
_cell.length_b   1.000
_cell.length_c   1.000
_cell.angle_alpha   90.00
_cell.angle_beta   90.00
_cell.angle_gamma   90.00
#
_symmetry.space_group_name_H-M   'P 1'
#
loop_
_entity.id
_entity.type
_entity.pdbx_description
1 polymer ?
#
loop_
_entity_poly.entity_id
_entity_poly.type
_entity_poly.pdbx_seq_one_letter_code
_entity_poly.pdbx_strand_id
1 'polypeptide(L)'
;MRNVQKKTDVILIGAGVMSATLGALLKELVPEWEIKVFEKLAQAGEESSNEWNNAGTGHAALCELNYTSEKSDGSIDVSKAININEQFQLSRQFWSYLVNSNLIRNPQDFIMPIPH
;
A
#
# COMPACT_ATOMS: atom_id res chain seq x y z
N MET A 1 -25.27 12.00 -32.05
CA MET A 1 -24.06 11.21 -31.73
C MET A 1 -24.42 10.24 -30.62
N ARG A 2 -24.27 8.91 -30.82
CA ARG A 2 -24.53 7.93 -29.75
C ARG A 2 -23.43 8.09 -28.70
N ASN A 3 -23.83 8.40 -27.47
CA ASN A 3 -22.96 8.45 -26.32
C ASN A 3 -22.56 7.00 -26.00
N VAL A 4 -21.39 6.56 -26.47
CA VAL A 4 -20.88 5.22 -26.14
C VAL A 4 -20.51 5.27 -24.66
N GLN A 5 -21.39 4.78 -23.80
CA GLN A 5 -21.06 4.52 -22.40
C GLN A 5 -19.93 3.48 -22.39
N LYS A 6 -18.69 3.94 -22.16
CA LYS A 6 -17.60 3.05 -21.82
C LYS A 6 -17.90 2.48 -20.43
N LYS A 7 -18.24 1.20 -20.38
CA LYS A 7 -18.46 0.49 -19.12
C LYS A 7 -17.12 0.40 -18.38
N THR A 8 -17.08 0.86 -17.14
CA THR A 8 -15.90 0.74 -16.27
C THR A 8 -16.38 0.05 -15.02
N ASP A 9 -15.72 -1.04 -14.65
CA ASP A 9 -16.13 -1.84 -13.50
C ASP A 9 -15.65 -1.20 -12.20
N VAL A 10 -14.47 -0.57 -12.20
CA VAL A 10 -13.90 0.10 -11.03
C VAL A 10 -13.30 1.46 -11.41
N ILE A 11 -13.67 2.49 -10.63
CA ILE A 11 -13.05 3.81 -10.69
C ILE A 11 -12.30 4.07 -9.39
N LEU A 12 -11.01 4.35 -9.48
CA LEU A 12 -10.16 4.73 -8.36
C LEU A 12 -9.82 6.22 -8.49
N ILE A 13 -10.03 6.97 -7.41
CA ILE A 13 -9.74 8.41 -7.35
C ILE A 13 -8.50 8.61 -6.48
N GLY A 14 -7.48 9.23 -7.05
CA GLY A 14 -6.12 9.30 -6.51
C GLY A 14 -5.28 8.11 -6.93
N ALA A 15 -4.05 8.37 -7.36
CA ALA A 15 -3.01 7.40 -7.71
C ALA A 15 -1.97 7.24 -6.58
N GLY A 16 -2.43 7.32 -5.32
CA GLY A 16 -1.62 7.01 -4.14
C GLY A 16 -1.55 5.51 -3.85
N VAL A 17 -0.84 5.15 -2.77
CA VAL A 17 -0.56 3.76 -2.38
C VAL A 17 -1.82 2.91 -2.21
N MET A 18 -2.90 3.49 -1.68
CA MET A 18 -4.17 2.78 -1.45
C MET A 18 -4.81 2.32 -2.76
N SER A 19 -5.04 3.26 -3.69
CA SER A 19 -5.62 2.96 -5.01
C SER A 19 -4.70 2.07 -5.84
N ALA A 20 -3.40 2.34 -5.85
CA ALA A 20 -2.43 1.53 -6.59
C ALA A 20 -2.44 0.06 -6.11
N THR A 21 -2.43 -0.15 -4.79
CA THR A 21 -2.45 -1.49 -4.20
C THR A 21 -3.77 -2.22 -4.49
N LEU A 22 -4.91 -1.53 -4.30
CA LEU A 22 -6.21 -2.13 -4.58
C LEU A 22 -6.38 -2.47 -6.07
N GLY A 23 -5.96 -1.57 -6.96
CA GLY A 23 -6.00 -1.79 -8.40
C GLY A 23 -5.14 -2.98 -8.83
N ALA A 24 -3.95 -3.13 -8.25
CA ALA A 24 -3.09 -4.29 -8.48
C ALA A 24 -3.75 -5.60 -8.01
N LEU A 25 -4.30 -5.62 -6.80
CA LEU A 25 -5.02 -6.80 -6.28
C LEU A 25 -6.21 -7.19 -7.17
N LEU A 26 -7.01 -6.21 -7.61
CA LEU A 26 -8.14 -6.45 -8.49
C LEU A 26 -7.70 -6.99 -9.85
N LYS A 27 -6.57 -6.56 -10.39
CA LYS A 27 -6.04 -7.11 -11.64
C LYS A 27 -5.57 -8.55 -11.53
N GLU A 28 -5.08 -8.97 -10.36
CA GLU A 28 -4.72 -10.37 -10.12
C GLU A 28 -5.96 -11.25 -9.91
N LEU A 29 -6.99 -10.73 -9.24
CA LEU A 29 -8.19 -11.50 -8.91
C LEU A 29 -9.20 -11.56 -10.06
N VAL A 30 -9.34 -10.47 -10.81
CA VAL A 30 -10.37 -10.27 -11.84
C VAL A 30 -9.78 -9.50 -13.04
N PRO A 31 -8.85 -10.10 -13.79
CA PRO A 31 -8.04 -9.41 -14.80
C PRO A 31 -8.84 -8.75 -15.92
N GLU A 32 -10.03 -9.25 -16.21
CA GLU A 32 -10.94 -8.75 -17.24
C GLU A 32 -11.62 -7.42 -16.89
N TRP A 33 -11.64 -7.03 -15.62
CA TRP A 33 -12.27 -5.77 -15.22
C TRP A 33 -11.54 -4.55 -15.78
N GLU A 34 -12.31 -3.60 -16.31
CA GLU A 34 -11.79 -2.30 -16.71
C GLU A 34 -11.68 -1.40 -15.45
N ILE A 35 -10.44 -1.11 -15.05
CA ILE A 35 -10.11 -0.23 -13.93
C ILE A 35 -9.62 1.11 -14.48
N LYS A 36 -10.22 2.22 -14.05
CA LYS A 36 -9.75 3.57 -14.34
C LYS A 36 -9.24 4.24 -13.08
N VAL A 37 -8.06 4.83 -13.17
CA VAL A 37 -7.47 5.64 -12.09
C VAL A 37 -7.44 7.09 -12.55
N PHE A 38 -7.93 7.99 -11.71
CA PHE A 38 -7.90 9.43 -11.93
C PHE A 38 -7.02 10.10 -10.88
N GLU A 39 -5.99 10.81 -11.31
CA GLU A 39 -5.11 11.60 -10.45
C GLU A 39 -5.22 13.08 -10.82
N LYS A 40 -5.24 13.94 -9.80
CA LYS A 40 -5.29 15.39 -9.94
C LYS A 40 -3.89 15.99 -10.03
N LEU A 41 -2.93 15.44 -9.28
CA LEU A 41 -1.55 15.90 -9.20
C LEU A 41 -0.77 15.52 -10.46
N ALA A 42 0.41 16.12 -10.61
CA ALA A 42 1.23 15.94 -11.80
C ALA A 42 1.74 14.50 -11.97
N GLN A 43 1.97 13.79 -10.84
CA GLN A 43 2.46 12.42 -10.81
C GLN A 43 1.71 11.61 -9.74
N ALA A 44 1.83 10.30 -9.83
CA ALA A 44 1.27 9.38 -8.84
C ALA A 44 2.00 9.53 -7.49
N GLY A 45 1.25 9.47 -6.40
CA GLY A 45 1.81 9.42 -5.05
C GLY A 45 2.39 10.71 -4.49
N GLU A 46 2.19 11.86 -5.14
CA GLU A 46 2.78 13.16 -4.73
C GLU A 46 2.27 13.72 -3.38
N GLU A 47 1.10 13.27 -2.88
CA GLU A 47 0.54 13.73 -1.59
C GLU A 47 0.99 12.82 -0.43
N SER A 48 0.05 12.21 0.31
CA SER A 48 0.32 11.42 1.53
C SER A 48 1.09 10.12 1.29
N SER A 49 1.29 9.72 0.03
CA SER A 49 2.11 8.56 -0.33
C SER A 49 3.57 8.92 -0.57
N ASN A 50 3.88 10.22 -0.75
CA ASN A 50 5.24 10.69 -0.98
C ASN A 50 6.07 10.49 0.29
N GLU A 51 7.31 10.05 0.14
CA GLU A 51 8.23 9.75 1.23
C GLU A 51 8.46 10.93 2.20
N TRP A 52 8.31 12.17 1.74
CA TRP A 52 8.46 13.36 2.59
C TRP A 52 7.18 13.76 3.34
N ASN A 53 6.02 13.28 2.87
CA ASN A 53 4.71 13.61 3.45
C ASN A 53 4.11 12.45 4.24
N ASN A 54 4.56 11.22 3.96
CA ASN A 54 4.10 10.02 4.62
C ASN A 54 4.82 9.86 5.97
N ALA A 55 4.06 9.83 7.06
CA ALA A 55 4.60 9.45 8.37
C ALA A 55 5.13 8.01 8.38
N GLY A 56 4.63 7.17 7.47
CA GLY A 56 5.00 5.78 7.32
C GLY A 56 4.58 4.92 8.52
N THR A 57 4.97 3.66 8.46
CA THR A 57 4.88 2.74 9.59
C THR A 57 6.31 2.49 10.07
N GLY A 58 6.78 3.28 11.04
CA GLY A 58 8.17 3.29 11.49
C GLY A 58 8.70 1.88 11.80
N HIS A 59 9.70 1.42 11.04
CA HIS A 59 10.36 0.12 11.21
C HIS A 59 9.41 -1.06 11.36
N ALA A 60 8.40 -1.17 10.49
CA ALA A 60 7.37 -2.21 10.59
C ALA A 60 6.65 -2.20 11.96
N ALA A 61 6.29 -1.00 12.42
CA ALA A 61 5.62 -0.73 13.70
C ALA A 61 6.50 -0.87 14.96
N LEU A 62 7.78 -1.23 14.81
CA LEU A 62 8.68 -1.47 15.96
C LEU A 62 9.22 -0.18 16.58
N CYS A 63 9.19 0.94 15.86
CA CYS A 63 9.70 2.22 16.34
C CYS A 63 8.61 3.28 16.51
N GLU A 64 7.35 2.87 16.57
CA GLU A 64 6.22 3.78 16.66
C GLU A 64 5.62 3.77 18.07
N LEU A 65 5.96 4.80 18.85
CA LEU A 65 5.60 4.91 20.28
C LEU A 65 4.08 4.93 20.49
N ASN A 66 3.31 5.45 19.53
CA ASN A 66 1.85 5.49 19.64
C ASN A 66 1.18 4.11 19.46
N TYR A 67 1.97 3.05 19.22
CA TYR A 67 1.51 1.66 19.18
C TYR A 67 1.79 0.88 20.46
N THR A 68 2.49 1.48 21.43
CA THR A 68 2.86 0.86 22.70
C THR A 68 2.41 1.71 23.89
N SER A 69 1.09 1.92 24.01
CA SER A 69 0.52 2.76 25.07
C SER A 69 0.67 2.15 26.46
N GLU A 70 1.01 2.97 27.45
CA GLU A 70 1.01 2.57 28.86
C GLU A 70 -0.42 2.50 29.41
N LYS A 71 -0.71 1.42 30.12
CA LYS A 71 -1.99 1.18 30.80
C LYS A 71 -1.96 1.80 32.19
N SER A 72 -3.14 1.90 32.82
CA SER A 72 -3.28 2.48 34.17
C SER A 72 -2.51 1.73 35.26
N ASP A 73 -2.13 0.47 35.03
CA ASP A 73 -1.33 -0.35 35.94
C ASP A 73 0.19 -0.25 35.68
N GLY A 74 0.62 0.62 34.75
CA GLY A 74 2.02 0.80 34.36
C GLY A 74 2.54 -0.24 33.36
N SER A 75 1.72 -1.19 32.91
CA SER A 75 2.10 -2.14 31.86
C SER A 75 1.96 -1.53 30.46
N ILE A 76 2.71 -2.04 29.48
CA ILE A 76 2.67 -1.55 28.09
C ILE A 76 1.80 -2.47 27.23
N ASP A 77 0.85 -1.91 26.49
CA ASP A 77 0.09 -2.64 25.47
C ASP A 77 0.84 -2.68 24.13
N VAL A 78 1.36 -3.84 23.75
CA VAL A 78 2.08 -4.04 22.48
C VAL A 78 1.23 -4.61 21.36
N SER A 79 -0.06 -4.86 21.61
CA SER A 79 -0.93 -5.62 20.69
C SER A 79 -1.06 -4.94 19.32
N LYS A 80 -1.11 -3.60 19.32
CA LYS A 80 -1.20 -2.80 18.09
C LYS A 80 0.09 -2.88 17.27
N ALA A 81 1.26 -2.81 17.91
CA ALA A 81 2.55 -2.94 17.23
C ALA A 81 2.67 -4.33 16.57
N ILE A 82 2.31 -5.40 17.29
CA ILE A 82 2.31 -6.76 16.75
C ILE A 82 1.38 -6.87 15.54
N ASN A 83 0.14 -6.42 15.67
CA ASN A 83 -0.85 -6.54 14.59
C ASN A 83 -0.43 -5.79 13.32
N ILE A 84 0.11 -4.57 13.46
CA ILE A 84 0.57 -3.80 12.30
C ILE A 84 1.82 -4.43 11.68
N ASN A 85 2.73 -4.99 12.49
CA ASN A 85 3.88 -5.73 11.97
C ASN A 85 3.45 -6.94 11.15
N GLU A 86 2.47 -7.72 11.63
CA GLU A 86 1.91 -8.87 10.90
C GLU A 86 1.30 -8.43 9.56
N GLN A 87 0.52 -7.35 9.54
CA GLN A 87 -0.02 -6.78 8.31
C GLN A 87 1.09 -6.37 7.33
N PHE A 88 2.17 -5.76 7.84
CA PHE A 88 3.34 -5.42 7.02
C PHE A 88 4.00 -6.66 6.41
N GLN A 89 4.15 -7.75 7.17
CA GLN A 89 4.67 -9.00 6.60
C GLN A 89 3.75 -9.57 5.53
N LEU A 90 2.43 -9.48 5.69
CA LEU A 90 1.47 -9.89 4.66
C LEU A 90 1.61 -9.04 3.38
N SER A 91 1.81 -7.73 3.50
CA SER A 91 2.08 -6.88 2.34
C SER A 91 3.35 -7.31 1.59
N ARG A 92 4.41 -7.69 2.31
CA ARG A 92 5.64 -8.22 1.71
C ARG A 92 5.42 -9.53 0.96
N GLN A 93 4.52 -10.40 1.44
CA GLN A 93 4.17 -11.63 0.74
C GLN A 93 3.50 -11.34 -0.61
N PHE A 94 2.62 -10.34 -0.67
CA PHE A 94 2.01 -9.92 -1.93
C PHE A 94 3.07 -9.39 -2.92
N TRP A 95 4.02 -8.59 -2.47
CA TRP A 95 5.11 -8.12 -3.34
C TRP A 95 6.02 -9.27 -3.82
N SER A 96 6.33 -10.23 -2.94
CA SER A 96 7.06 -11.44 -3.31
C SER A 96 6.33 -12.23 -4.40
N TYR A 97 5.01 -12.37 -4.26
CA TYR A 97 4.16 -12.98 -5.29
C TYR A 97 4.27 -12.24 -6.63
N LEU A 98 4.14 -10.91 -6.65
CA LEU A 98 4.22 -10.12 -7.89
C LEU A 98 5.59 -10.24 -8.58
N VAL A 99 6.68 -10.35 -7.82
CA VAL A 99 8.03 -10.61 -8.36
C VAL A 99 8.10 -12.01 -8.97
N ASN A 100 7.64 -13.03 -8.25
CA ASN A 100 7.65 -14.42 -8.73
C ASN A 100 6.76 -14.63 -9.97
N SER A 101 5.68 -13.86 -10.08
CA SER A 101 4.78 -13.83 -11.24
C SER A 101 5.30 -12.95 -12.39
N ASN A 102 6.50 -12.39 -12.27
CA ASN A 102 7.13 -11.52 -13.27
C ASN A 102 6.33 -10.24 -13.62
N LEU A 103 5.49 -9.78 -12.69
CA LEU A 103 4.74 -8.53 -12.78
C LEU A 103 5.56 -7.34 -12.27
N ILE A 104 6.45 -7.59 -11.29
CA ILE A 104 7.53 -6.68 -10.92
C ILE A 104 8.83 -7.25 -11.51
N ARG A 105 9.37 -6.58 -12.53
CA ARG A 105 10.53 -7.08 -13.30
C ARG A 105 11.85 -6.94 -12.58
N ASN A 106 12.02 -5.88 -11.81
CA ASN A 106 13.24 -5.60 -11.07
C ASN A 106 12.90 -5.23 -9.62
N PRO A 107 12.98 -6.18 -8.67
CA PRO A 107 12.59 -5.93 -7.29
C PRO A 107 13.47 -4.88 -6.58
N GLN A 108 14.71 -4.66 -7.05
CA GLN A 108 15.62 -3.66 -6.49
C GLN A 108 15.16 -2.23 -6.74
N ASP A 109 14.28 -2.00 -7.73
CA ASP A 109 13.71 -0.68 -7.99
C ASP A 109 12.64 -0.29 -6.95
N PHE A 110 12.15 -1.25 -6.15
CA PHE A 110 11.01 -1.06 -5.26
C PHE A 110 11.28 -1.45 -3.81
N ILE A 111 12.01 -2.54 -3.53
CA ILE A 111 12.33 -2.99 -2.17
C ILE A 111 13.85 -2.99 -2.00
N MET A 112 14.34 -2.10 -1.14
CA MET A 112 15.76 -2.04 -0.77
C MET A 112 15.95 -2.24 0.73
N PRO A 113 16.99 -2.98 1.16
CA PRO A 113 17.38 -3.00 2.55
C PRO A 113 17.93 -1.62 2.94
N ILE A 114 17.49 -1.11 4.08
CA ILE A 114 18.04 0.12 4.67
C ILE A 114 18.93 -0.29 5.84
N PRO A 115 20.14 0.30 6.00
CA PRO A 115 20.96 0.08 7.18
C PRO A 115 20.21 0.54 8.44
N HIS A 116 20.19 -0.30 9.47
CA HIS A 116 19.64 0.02 10.79
C HIS A 116 20.77 0.09 11.82
#